data_AF-A0A8J4Q2R1-F1
#
_entry.id   AF-A0A8J4Q2R1-F1
#
_cell.length_a   1.000
_cell.length_b   1.000
_cell.length_c   1.000
_cell.angle_alpha   90.00
_cell.angle_beta   90.00
_cell.angle_gamma   90.00
#
_symmetry.space_group_name_H-M   'P 1'
#
loop_
_entity.id
_entity.type
_entity.pdbx_description
1 polymer ?
#
loop_
_entity_poly.entity_id
_entity_poly.type
_entity_poly.pdbx_seq_one_letter_code
_entity_poly.pdbx_strand_id
1 'polypeptide(L)'
;MASKICILHILTLVSIFLPLAKSIVSDFPAIFNFGDSNSDTGELVATGIETLLPPNGQNYFHKPSGRYCDGRLIIDFLVRSMDLPFLNAYLDSIGTPNFRKGCNFAAAASAIRPITGSASPFSLGIQVAQFQRLKARVLELELLPKGKKPGKRLPKKDFFEKGLYTFDIGQNDIASAFFSKSLDQIIASIPEILAEFETGIEKLYQQGARNFWIHNTGPLGCLPQNVAIFGTDKSKLDEYGCVSQHNQGAKAFNKQLLALSKKLEGKYSDANFAYVDIFTIKYNLITNYSQYG
;
A
#
# COMPACT_ATOMS: atom_id res chain seq x y z
N MET A 1 35.46 -46.86 -4.47
CA MET A 1 35.67 -45.80 -3.46
C MET A 1 35.85 -44.41 -4.07
N ALA A 2 36.54 -44.25 -5.22
CA ALA A 2 36.77 -42.95 -5.86
C ALA A 2 35.50 -42.16 -6.27
N SER A 3 34.45 -42.83 -6.77
CA SER A 3 33.20 -42.16 -7.23
C SER A 3 32.43 -41.48 -6.09
N LYS A 4 32.45 -42.03 -4.87
CA LYS A 4 31.78 -41.43 -3.70
C LYS A 4 32.48 -40.16 -3.20
N ILE A 5 33.80 -40.05 -3.40
CA ILE A 5 34.61 -38.90 -2.99
C ILE A 5 34.35 -37.71 -3.92
N CYS A 6 34.22 -37.94 -5.24
CA CYS A 6 33.86 -36.90 -6.20
C CYS A 6 32.47 -36.30 -5.94
N ILE A 7 31.47 -37.14 -5.63
CA ILE A 7 30.11 -36.67 -5.33
C ILE A 7 30.10 -35.78 -4.08
N LEU A 8 30.88 -36.14 -3.05
CA LEU A 8 30.98 -35.36 -1.82
C LEU A 8 31.66 -34.00 -2.06
N HIS A 9 32.68 -33.95 -2.91
CA HIS A 9 33.38 -32.69 -3.27
C HIS A 9 32.52 -31.78 -4.15
N ILE A 10 31.70 -32.34 -5.03
CA ILE A 10 30.75 -31.58 -5.86
C ILE A 10 29.63 -30.99 -4.98
N LEU A 11 29.11 -31.74 -4.00
CA LEU A 11 28.09 -31.26 -3.07
C LEU A 11 28.59 -30.14 -2.14
N THR A 12 29.85 -30.22 -1.66
CA THR A 12 30.46 -29.15 -0.85
C THR A 12 30.78 -27.90 -1.68
N LEU A 13 31.20 -28.05 -2.94
CA LEU A 13 31.41 -26.90 -3.84
C LEU A 13 30.09 -26.19 -4.18
N VAL A 14 28.99 -26.92 -4.42
CA VAL A 14 27.67 -26.31 -4.71
C VAL A 14 27.12 -25.55 -3.50
N SER A 15 27.43 -25.96 -2.27
CA SER A 15 26.99 -25.25 -1.06
C SER A 15 27.81 -23.99 -0.74
N ILE A 16 29.01 -23.83 -1.32
CA ILE A 16 29.83 -22.61 -1.19
C ILE A 16 29.44 -21.54 -2.23
N PHE A 17 28.83 -21.94 -3.35
CA PHE A 17 28.44 -21.03 -4.46
C PHE A 17 26.95 -20.72 -4.55
N LEU A 18 26.11 -21.26 -3.67
CA LEU A 18 24.77 -20.73 -3.50
C LEU A 18 24.92 -19.36 -2.83
N PRO A 19 24.58 -18.24 -3.50
CA PRO A 19 24.42 -17.01 -2.76
C PRO A 19 23.38 -17.32 -1.69
N LEU A 20 23.74 -17.11 -0.43
CA LEU A 20 22.74 -17.04 0.61
C LEU A 20 21.83 -15.91 0.16
N ALA A 21 20.70 -16.26 -0.47
CA ALA A 21 19.59 -15.37 -0.63
C ALA A 21 19.12 -15.12 0.80
N LYS A 22 19.80 -14.20 1.49
CA LYS A 22 19.19 -13.44 2.56
C LYS A 22 17.97 -12.88 1.88
N SER A 23 16.82 -13.48 2.19
CA SER A 23 15.55 -12.82 2.00
C SER A 23 15.76 -11.38 2.47
N ILE A 24 15.73 -10.41 1.55
CA ILE A 24 15.75 -8.99 1.90
C ILE A 24 14.36 -8.63 2.44
N VAL A 25 13.79 -9.50 3.28
CA VAL A 25 12.85 -9.05 4.28
C VAL A 25 13.72 -8.36 5.30
N SER A 26 14.02 -7.09 5.01
CA SER A 26 14.57 -6.19 6.00
C SER A 26 13.66 -6.29 7.23
N ASP A 27 14.22 -6.60 8.39
CA ASP A 27 13.49 -6.74 9.66
C ASP A 27 12.97 -5.36 10.10
N PHE A 28 11.95 -4.85 9.41
CA PHE A 28 11.32 -3.59 9.75
C PHE A 28 10.58 -3.77 11.08
N PRO A 29 10.91 -2.97 12.11
CA PRO A 29 10.32 -3.16 13.43
C PRO A 29 8.86 -2.70 13.49
N ALA A 30 8.40 -1.92 12.51
CA ALA A 30 7.04 -1.42 12.36
C ALA A 30 6.72 -1.09 10.89
N ILE A 31 5.43 -1.12 10.53
CA ILE A 31 4.92 -0.67 9.22
C ILE A 31 3.90 0.47 9.42
N PHE A 32 4.09 1.58 8.71
CA PHE A 32 3.14 2.68 8.63
C PHE A 32 2.54 2.71 7.23
N ASN A 33 1.28 2.31 7.11
CA ASN A 33 0.62 2.12 5.80
C ASN A 33 -0.27 3.32 5.45
N PHE A 34 -0.19 3.77 4.20
CA PHE A 34 -0.99 4.84 3.60
C PHE A 34 -1.64 4.29 2.33
N GLY A 35 -2.87 4.67 2.02
CA GLY A 35 -3.53 4.04 0.91
C GLY A 35 -5.01 4.32 0.76
N ASP A 36 -5.62 3.52 -0.12
CA ASP A 36 -7.05 3.46 -0.33
C ASP A 36 -7.66 2.12 0.16
N SER A 37 -8.79 1.73 -0.41
CA SER A 37 -9.51 0.49 -0.06
C SER A 37 -8.68 -0.78 -0.27
N ASN A 38 -7.65 -0.75 -1.12
CA ASN A 38 -6.75 -1.89 -1.34
C ASN A 38 -5.96 -2.27 -0.06
N SER A 39 -5.84 -1.34 0.88
CA SER A 39 -5.11 -1.56 2.14
C SER A 39 -5.85 -1.06 3.38
N ASP A 40 -7.10 -0.59 3.28
CA ASP A 40 -7.91 -0.14 4.41
C ASP A 40 -8.28 -1.29 5.37
N THR A 41 -7.83 -1.22 6.62
CA THR A 41 -8.11 -2.20 7.66
C THR A 41 -9.25 -1.82 8.60
N GLY A 42 -10.05 -0.81 8.25
CA GLY A 42 -11.23 -0.33 9.00
C GLY A 42 -11.23 1.18 9.29
N GLU A 43 -10.37 1.97 8.67
CA GLU A 43 -10.27 3.42 8.88
C GLU A 43 -11.55 4.14 8.45
N LEU A 44 -12.09 3.86 7.25
CA LEU A 44 -13.32 4.51 6.81
C LEU A 44 -14.52 4.07 7.65
N VAL A 45 -14.62 2.77 7.99
CA VAL A 45 -15.69 2.24 8.84
C VAL A 45 -15.66 2.85 10.24
N ALA A 46 -14.47 3.10 10.80
CA ALA A 46 -14.32 3.69 12.12
C ALA A 46 -14.88 5.13 12.22
N THR A 47 -15.12 5.81 11.08
CA THR A 47 -15.79 7.12 11.07
C THR A 47 -17.29 7.05 11.33
N GLY A 48 -17.91 5.88 11.15
CA GLY A 48 -19.37 5.71 11.17
C GLY A 48 -20.10 6.21 9.92
N ILE A 49 -19.39 6.69 8.89
CA ILE A 49 -19.98 7.12 7.60
C ILE A 49 -20.46 5.89 6.81
N GLU A 50 -19.81 4.75 6.97
CA GLU A 50 -20.11 3.51 6.26
C GLU A 50 -20.09 2.31 7.21
N THR A 51 -20.90 1.29 6.91
CA THR A 51 -20.85 -0.02 7.57
C THR A 51 -20.62 -1.08 6.52
N LEU A 52 -19.55 -1.87 6.68
CA LEU A 52 -19.32 -3.02 5.83
C LEU A 52 -20.18 -4.21 6.28
N LEU A 53 -20.87 -4.82 5.32
CA LEU A 53 -21.65 -6.03 5.47
C LEU A 53 -20.97 -7.20 4.75
N PRO A 54 -21.40 -8.46 4.97
CA PRO A 54 -21.00 -9.57 4.13
C PRO A 54 -21.15 -9.24 2.63
N PRO A 55 -20.21 -9.64 1.76
CA PRO A 55 -19.20 -10.68 2.00
C PRO A 55 -17.91 -10.21 2.70
N ASN A 56 -17.78 -8.92 3.06
CA ASN A 56 -16.54 -8.40 3.65
C ASN A 56 -16.16 -9.18 4.94
N GLY A 57 -14.94 -9.72 4.96
CA GLY A 57 -14.38 -10.55 6.03
C GLY A 57 -14.96 -11.96 6.19
N GLN A 58 -15.92 -12.40 5.36
CA GLN A 58 -16.60 -13.69 5.49
C GLN A 58 -15.67 -14.92 5.49
N ASN A 59 -14.65 -14.93 4.63
CA ASN A 59 -13.81 -16.11 4.38
C ASN A 59 -12.68 -16.28 5.41
N TYR A 60 -12.06 -15.19 5.87
CA TYR A 60 -10.94 -15.28 6.82
C TYR A 60 -11.29 -14.85 8.24
N PHE A 61 -12.07 -13.78 8.40
CA PHE A 61 -12.42 -13.23 9.71
C PHE A 61 -13.77 -13.75 10.23
N HIS A 62 -14.56 -14.37 9.36
CA HIS A 62 -15.90 -14.91 9.63
C HIS A 62 -16.91 -13.86 10.12
N LYS A 63 -16.63 -12.58 9.86
CA LYS A 63 -17.47 -11.41 10.13
C LYS A 63 -16.90 -10.18 9.41
N PRO A 64 -17.69 -9.10 9.21
CA PRO A 64 -17.17 -7.82 8.76
C PRO A 64 -15.97 -7.37 9.59
N SER A 65 -14.85 -7.16 8.91
CA SER A 65 -13.53 -6.89 9.52
C SER A 65 -13.00 -5.48 9.27
N GLY A 66 -13.81 -4.61 8.65
CA GLY A 66 -13.38 -3.29 8.19
C GLY A 66 -12.59 -3.29 6.87
N ARG A 67 -12.30 -4.46 6.30
CA ARG A 67 -11.56 -4.62 5.03
C ARG A 67 -12.51 -4.76 3.86
N TYR A 68 -12.21 -4.10 2.74
CA TYR A 68 -12.97 -4.16 1.48
C TYR A 68 -12.61 -5.43 0.67
N CYS A 69 -12.70 -6.58 1.35
CA CYS A 69 -12.35 -7.89 0.86
C CYS A 69 -13.07 -8.94 1.72
N ASP A 70 -13.36 -10.11 1.17
CA ASP A 70 -13.92 -11.24 1.91
C ASP A 70 -12.96 -11.84 2.95
N GLY A 71 -11.69 -11.41 2.96
CA GLY A 71 -10.71 -11.84 3.93
C GLY A 71 -9.58 -10.84 4.09
N ARG A 72 -8.36 -11.31 3.81
CA ARG A 72 -7.11 -10.57 4.01
C ARG A 72 -6.78 -9.69 2.82
N LEU A 73 -6.26 -8.50 3.09
CA LEU A 73 -5.70 -7.58 2.10
C LEU A 73 -4.24 -7.90 1.79
N ILE A 74 -3.69 -7.34 0.71
CA ILE A 74 -2.27 -7.50 0.35
C ILE A 74 -1.36 -7.09 1.53
N ILE A 75 -1.70 -5.99 2.22
CA ILE A 75 -0.95 -5.53 3.40
C ILE A 75 -0.98 -6.55 4.55
N ASP A 76 -2.05 -7.33 4.71
CA ASP A 76 -2.12 -8.38 5.73
C ASP A 76 -1.17 -9.55 5.39
N PHE A 77 -1.05 -9.91 4.11
CA PHE A 77 -0.07 -10.91 3.69
C PHE A 77 1.37 -10.40 3.87
N LEU A 78 1.63 -9.13 3.55
CA LEU A 78 2.94 -8.49 3.72
C LEU A 78 3.38 -8.46 5.19
N VAL A 79 2.52 -7.99 6.10
CA VAL A 79 2.91 -7.93 7.52
C VAL A 79 3.12 -9.34 8.10
N ARG A 80 2.36 -10.34 7.63
CA ARG A 80 2.53 -11.74 8.06
C ARG A 80 3.80 -12.39 7.55
N SER A 81 4.27 -12.04 6.35
CA SER A 81 5.57 -12.54 5.86
C SER A 81 6.77 -11.93 6.59
N MET A 82 6.54 -10.84 7.35
CA MET A 82 7.53 -10.19 8.22
C MET A 82 7.36 -10.53 9.70
N ASP A 83 6.57 -11.55 10.03
CA ASP A 83 6.24 -11.95 11.41
C ASP A 83 5.64 -10.80 12.27
N LEU A 84 4.97 -9.86 11.63
CA LEU A 84 4.26 -8.76 12.27
C LEU A 84 2.77 -9.09 12.46
N PRO A 85 2.11 -8.51 13.48
CA PRO A 85 0.66 -8.59 13.62
C PRO A 85 -0.04 -7.78 12.51
N PHE A 86 -1.33 -8.03 12.30
CA PHE A 86 -2.15 -7.16 11.46
C PHE A 86 -2.15 -5.73 12.00
N LEU A 87 -2.14 -4.76 11.08
CA LEU A 87 -2.19 -3.35 11.44
C LEU A 87 -3.61 -2.98 11.88
N ASN A 88 -3.70 -2.18 12.93
CA ASN A 88 -4.93 -1.50 13.31
C ASN A 88 -5.06 -0.19 12.52
N ALA A 89 -6.30 0.15 12.16
CA ALA A 89 -6.65 1.47 11.65
C ALA A 89 -6.39 2.55 12.71
N TYR A 90 -5.95 3.72 12.29
CA TYR A 90 -5.65 4.84 13.18
C TYR A 90 -6.87 5.31 13.98
N LEU A 91 -8.05 5.30 13.37
CA LEU A 91 -9.30 5.73 14.01
C LEU A 91 -10.01 4.64 14.83
N ASP A 92 -9.48 3.41 14.87
CA ASP A 92 -10.09 2.33 15.66
C ASP A 92 -10.05 2.66 17.16
N SER A 93 -11.23 2.87 17.76
CA SER A 93 -11.36 3.38 19.13
C SER A 93 -11.75 2.31 20.16
N ILE A 94 -12.31 1.17 19.71
CA ILE A 94 -12.88 0.12 20.57
C ILE A 94 -12.00 -1.14 20.49
N GLY A 95 -11.92 -1.92 21.58
CA GLY A 95 -11.15 -3.17 21.58
C GLY A 95 -9.64 -3.01 21.84
N THR A 96 -9.19 -1.79 22.13
CA THR A 96 -7.81 -1.44 22.49
C THR A 96 -6.80 -1.77 21.37
N PRO A 97 -6.72 -0.94 20.31
CA PRO A 97 -5.79 -1.15 19.20
C PRO A 97 -4.34 -1.26 19.68
N ASN A 98 -3.52 -1.96 18.89
CA ASN A 98 -2.10 -2.17 19.20
C ASN A 98 -1.22 -1.60 18.09
N PHE A 99 -0.78 -0.36 18.28
CA PHE A 99 0.08 0.35 17.35
C PHE A 99 1.58 0.05 17.54
N ARG A 100 1.96 -0.88 18.43
CA ARG A 100 3.37 -1.15 18.77
C ARG A 100 4.23 -1.46 17.56
N LYS A 101 3.63 -2.13 16.58
CA LYS A 101 4.27 -2.62 15.36
C LYS A 101 3.85 -1.86 14.11
N GLY A 102 3.29 -0.66 14.29
CA GLY A 102 2.83 0.16 13.17
C GLY A 102 1.38 0.58 13.27
N CYS A 103 0.92 1.32 12.27
CA CYS A 103 -0.42 1.86 12.19
C CYS A 103 -0.83 1.93 10.72
N ASN A 104 -2.12 1.74 10.45
CA ASN A 104 -2.67 1.91 9.12
C ASN A 104 -3.50 3.18 9.04
N PHE A 105 -3.17 4.05 8.09
CA PHE A 105 -3.87 5.31 7.79
C PHE A 105 -4.65 5.23 6.47
N ALA A 106 -4.56 4.11 5.74
CA ALA A 106 -5.31 3.93 4.51
C ALA A 106 -6.81 3.89 4.79
N ALA A 107 -7.58 4.59 3.97
CA ALA A 107 -9.03 4.62 4.05
C ALA A 107 -9.64 4.38 2.66
N ALA A 108 -10.72 3.61 2.57
CA ALA A 108 -11.39 3.38 1.31
C ALA A 108 -11.80 4.67 0.61
N ALA A 109 -11.86 4.62 -0.74
CA ALA A 109 -12.14 5.76 -1.61
C ALA A 109 -11.16 6.96 -1.49
N SER A 110 -10.07 6.82 -0.73
CA SER A 110 -9.04 7.85 -0.65
C SER A 110 -8.27 8.03 -1.95
N ALA A 111 -7.87 9.26 -2.17
CA ALA A 111 -7.07 9.69 -3.31
C ALA A 111 -5.87 10.51 -2.80
N ILE A 112 -4.87 10.70 -3.65
CA ILE A 112 -3.74 11.57 -3.33
C ILE A 112 -4.26 12.99 -3.11
N ARG A 113 -5.06 13.50 -4.05
CA ARG A 113 -5.74 14.78 -3.93
C ARG A 113 -7.11 14.63 -3.27
N PRO A 114 -7.61 15.65 -2.55
CA PRO A 114 -9.01 15.70 -2.17
C PRO A 114 -9.92 15.64 -3.41
N ILE A 115 -10.89 14.74 -3.40
CA ILE A 115 -11.91 14.61 -4.45
C ILE A 115 -13.22 15.16 -3.89
N THR A 116 -13.75 16.22 -4.52
CA THR A 116 -15.06 16.78 -4.17
C THR A 116 -16.14 15.72 -4.34
N GLY A 117 -16.93 15.47 -3.29
CA GLY A 117 -17.99 14.47 -3.30
C GLY A 117 -17.52 13.01 -3.15
N SER A 118 -16.23 12.78 -2.88
CA SER A 118 -15.78 11.43 -2.47
C SER A 118 -16.38 11.05 -1.12
N ALA A 119 -16.66 9.77 -0.94
CA ALA A 119 -17.08 9.20 0.34
C ALA A 119 -15.98 9.31 1.41
N SER A 120 -14.71 9.45 1.01
CA SER A 120 -13.58 9.53 1.94
C SER A 120 -13.10 10.96 2.17
N PRO A 121 -13.07 11.43 3.44
CA PRO A 121 -12.43 12.69 3.78
C PRO A 121 -10.90 12.57 3.89
N PHE A 122 -10.33 11.38 3.71
CA PHE A 122 -8.92 11.09 4.02
C PHE A 122 -8.02 11.10 2.78
N SER A 123 -7.79 12.27 2.19
CA SER A 123 -6.75 12.39 1.16
C SER A 123 -5.37 12.01 1.72
N LEU A 124 -4.37 11.75 0.87
CA LEU A 124 -3.01 11.44 1.33
C LEU A 124 -2.48 12.48 2.34
N GLY A 125 -2.73 13.76 2.09
CA GLY A 125 -2.34 14.83 3.02
C GLY A 125 -2.95 14.68 4.42
N ILE A 126 -4.19 14.21 4.52
CA ILE A 126 -4.84 13.92 5.81
C ILE A 126 -4.24 12.67 6.46
N GLN A 127 -3.98 11.61 5.70
CA GLN A 127 -3.33 10.40 6.22
C GLN A 127 -1.93 10.71 6.78
N VAL A 128 -1.16 11.56 6.08
CA VAL A 128 0.14 12.06 6.57
C VAL A 128 -0.02 12.89 7.85
N ALA A 129 -1.07 13.71 7.96
CA ALA A 129 -1.36 14.47 9.17
C ALA A 129 -1.74 13.56 10.36
N GLN A 130 -2.50 12.49 10.12
CA GLN A 130 -2.81 11.47 11.13
C GLN A 130 -1.53 10.78 11.63
N PHE A 131 -0.60 10.44 10.73
CA PHE A 131 0.72 9.92 11.13
C PHE A 131 1.50 10.91 11.98
N GLN A 132 1.58 12.19 11.56
CA GLN A 132 2.25 13.24 12.33
C GLN A 132 1.66 13.37 13.73
N ARG A 133 0.33 13.33 13.84
CA ARG A 133 -0.38 13.36 15.11
C ARG A 133 -0.06 12.14 15.99
N LEU A 134 -0.08 10.93 15.42
CA LEU A 134 0.30 9.70 16.12
C LEU A 134 1.71 9.82 16.68
N LYS A 135 2.68 10.14 15.82
CA LYS A 135 4.09 10.26 16.20
C LYS A 135 4.29 11.31 17.30
N ALA A 136 3.75 12.51 17.13
CA ALA A 136 3.87 13.57 18.12
C ALA A 136 3.33 13.14 19.48
N ARG A 137 2.16 12.48 19.50
CA ARG A 137 1.55 12.01 20.74
C ARG A 137 2.34 10.87 21.40
N VAL A 138 2.88 9.95 20.60
CA VAL A 138 3.75 8.87 21.11
C VAL A 138 5.00 9.46 21.78
N LEU A 139 5.68 10.41 21.13
CA LEU A 139 6.87 11.05 21.67
C LEU A 139 6.59 11.85 22.95
N GLU A 140 5.46 12.57 23.00
CA GLU A 140 5.02 13.28 24.21
C GLU A 140 4.80 12.32 25.38
N LEU A 141 4.11 11.20 25.13
CA LEU A 141 3.83 10.19 26.16
C LEU A 141 5.09 9.44 26.63
N GLU A 142 6.11 9.30 25.78
CA GLU A 142 7.40 8.71 26.16
C GLU A 142 8.18 9.56 27.16
N LEU A 143 7.92 10.87 27.24
CA LEU A 143 8.54 11.80 28.21
C LEU A 143 7.95 11.68 29.62
N LEU A 144 6.82 11.00 29.79
CA LEU A 144 6.18 10.81 31.09
C LEU A 144 7.06 9.97 32.04
N PRO A 145 6.94 10.16 33.37
CA PRO A 145 7.61 9.30 34.35
C PRO A 145 7.25 7.81 34.15
N LYS A 146 8.16 6.88 34.49
CA LYS A 146 8.00 5.43 34.23
C LYS A 146 6.62 4.86 34.61
N GLY A 147 6.05 5.29 35.74
CA GLY A 147 4.73 4.83 36.22
C GLY A 147 3.51 5.43 35.49
N LYS A 148 3.71 6.39 34.58
CA LYS A 148 2.67 7.06 33.79
C LYS A 148 2.82 6.83 32.28
N LYS A 149 3.83 6.08 31.85
CA LYS A 149 4.04 5.78 30.43
C LYS A 149 2.90 4.90 29.92
N PRO A 150 2.42 5.12 28.69
CA PRO A 150 1.47 4.23 28.06
C PRO A 150 2.08 2.81 27.99
N GLY A 151 1.23 1.80 28.09
CA GLY A 151 1.66 0.40 28.03
C GLY A 151 2.37 0.06 26.71
N LYS A 152 2.76 -1.21 26.54
CA LYS A 152 3.54 -1.71 25.38
C LYS A 152 2.78 -1.71 24.03
N ARG A 153 1.76 -0.86 23.85
CA ARG A 153 0.88 -0.79 22.67
C ARG A 153 1.22 0.33 21.69
N LEU A 154 2.19 1.21 22.02
CA LEU A 154 2.63 2.28 21.13
C LEU A 154 3.99 1.94 20.48
N PRO A 155 4.28 2.48 19.28
CA PRO A 155 5.60 2.38 18.68
C PRO A 155 6.68 2.92 19.63
N LYS A 156 7.89 2.35 19.56
CA LYS A 156 9.06 2.98 20.16
C LYS A 156 9.51 4.15 19.29
N LYS A 157 10.12 5.18 19.88
CA LYS A 157 10.71 6.31 19.12
C LYS A 157 11.57 5.90 17.92
N ASP A 158 12.44 4.90 18.06
CA ASP A 158 13.34 4.47 16.98
C ASP A 158 12.61 3.73 15.85
N PHE A 159 11.37 3.27 16.06
CA PHE A 159 10.58 2.61 15.02
C PHE A 159 10.08 3.59 13.97
N PHE A 160 9.95 4.88 14.27
CA PHE A 160 9.58 5.87 13.26
C PHE A 160 10.69 6.07 12.21
N GLU A 161 11.95 5.91 12.59
CA GLU A 161 13.07 5.99 11.65
C GLU A 161 13.28 4.67 10.90
N LYS A 162 13.26 3.55 11.65
CA LYS A 162 13.52 2.21 11.12
C LYS A 162 12.32 1.58 10.42
N GLY A 163 11.12 2.13 10.56
CA GLY A 163 9.90 1.54 10.03
C GLY A 163 9.83 1.58 8.51
N LEU A 164 8.97 0.71 7.95
CA LEU A 164 8.60 0.71 6.54
C LEU A 164 7.34 1.55 6.32
N TYR A 165 7.38 2.41 5.32
CA TYR A 165 6.28 3.29 4.94
C TYR A 165 5.71 2.80 3.61
N THR A 166 4.53 2.21 3.63
CA THR A 166 3.90 1.60 2.43
C THR A 166 2.82 2.51 1.85
N PHE A 167 2.72 2.56 0.53
CA PHE A 167 1.75 3.40 -0.20
C PHE A 167 1.04 2.58 -1.28
N ASP A 168 -0.28 2.49 -1.20
CA ASP A 168 -1.17 1.96 -2.26
C ASP A 168 -2.30 2.98 -2.50
N ILE A 169 -1.98 4.04 -3.26
CA ILE A 169 -2.84 5.21 -3.47
C ILE A 169 -2.62 5.81 -4.86
N GLY A 170 -3.60 6.56 -5.36
CA GLY A 170 -3.57 7.20 -6.68
C GLY A 170 -4.55 6.59 -7.68
N GLN A 171 -5.03 5.38 -7.41
CA GLN A 171 -6.03 4.71 -8.26
C GLN A 171 -7.31 5.53 -8.36
N ASN A 172 -7.81 6.07 -7.25
CA ASN A 172 -9.04 6.84 -7.23
C ASN A 172 -8.90 8.21 -7.93
N ASP A 173 -7.72 8.83 -7.92
CA ASP A 173 -7.45 10.07 -8.66
C ASP A 173 -7.66 9.89 -10.17
N ILE A 174 -7.30 8.71 -10.70
CA ILE A 174 -7.42 8.38 -12.12
C ILE A 174 -8.81 7.81 -12.44
N ALA A 175 -9.27 6.81 -11.68
CA ALA A 175 -10.53 6.10 -11.96
C ALA A 175 -11.74 7.04 -11.86
N SER A 176 -11.81 7.89 -10.83
CA SER A 176 -12.93 8.83 -10.68
C SER A 176 -12.96 9.90 -11.78
N ALA A 177 -11.80 10.27 -12.33
CA ALA A 177 -11.71 11.31 -13.34
C ALA A 177 -12.36 10.89 -14.68
N PHE A 178 -12.39 9.59 -15.00
CA PHE A 178 -13.05 9.07 -16.21
C PHE A 178 -14.57 9.29 -16.24
N PHE A 179 -15.21 9.61 -15.11
CA PHE A 179 -16.64 9.97 -15.08
C PHE A 179 -16.93 11.34 -15.70
N SER A 180 -15.93 12.21 -15.86
CA SER A 180 -16.15 13.59 -16.34
C SER A 180 -15.06 14.15 -17.26
N LYS A 181 -13.94 13.44 -17.45
CA LYS A 181 -12.78 13.92 -18.21
C LYS A 181 -12.38 12.94 -19.31
N SER A 182 -11.78 13.46 -20.37
CA SER A 182 -11.12 12.66 -21.40
C SER A 182 -9.78 12.11 -20.91
N LEU A 183 -9.25 11.08 -21.59
CA LEU A 183 -7.94 10.52 -21.28
C LEU A 183 -6.83 11.59 -21.29
N ASP A 184 -6.82 12.49 -22.27
CA ASP A 184 -5.81 13.54 -22.37
C ASP A 184 -5.86 14.51 -21.19
N GLN A 185 -7.07 14.89 -20.75
CA GLN A 185 -7.25 15.74 -19.57
C GLN A 185 -6.80 15.04 -18.29
N ILE A 186 -7.04 13.72 -18.19
CA ILE A 186 -6.57 12.91 -17.06
C ILE A 186 -5.05 12.87 -17.05
N ILE A 187 -4.41 12.55 -18.19
CA ILE A 187 -2.95 12.52 -18.31
C ILE A 187 -2.33 13.87 -17.95
N ALA A 188 -2.92 14.97 -18.42
CA ALA A 188 -2.47 16.33 -18.13
C ALA A 188 -2.54 16.69 -16.62
N SER A 189 -3.40 16.02 -15.84
CA SER A 189 -3.53 16.25 -14.40
C SER A 189 -2.55 15.45 -13.53
N ILE A 190 -1.90 14.42 -14.08
CA ILE A 190 -0.97 13.53 -13.34
C ILE A 190 0.16 14.31 -12.65
N PRO A 191 0.82 15.31 -13.27
CA PRO A 191 1.88 16.06 -12.61
C PRO A 191 1.42 16.74 -11.31
N GLU A 192 0.21 17.30 -11.28
CA GLU A 192 -0.33 17.93 -10.07
C GLU A 192 -0.66 16.89 -8.98
N ILE A 193 -1.19 15.73 -9.37
CA ILE A 193 -1.44 14.61 -8.45
C ILE A 193 -0.12 14.17 -7.81
N LEU A 194 0.93 13.98 -8.62
CA LEU A 194 2.23 13.52 -8.15
C LEU A 194 3.00 14.59 -7.35
N ALA A 195 2.74 15.88 -7.56
CA ALA A 195 3.30 16.94 -6.73
C ALA A 195 2.75 16.88 -5.28
N GLU A 196 1.47 16.54 -5.10
CA GLU A 196 0.88 16.32 -3.77
C GLU A 196 1.43 15.03 -3.14
N PHE A 197 1.62 13.97 -3.94
CA PHE A 197 2.31 12.76 -3.47
C PHE A 197 3.74 13.05 -2.99
N GLU A 198 4.54 13.77 -3.80
CA GLU A 198 5.88 14.22 -3.43
C GLU A 198 5.84 15.01 -2.11
N THR A 199 4.91 15.95 -1.96
CA THR A 199 4.73 16.73 -0.73
C THR A 199 4.45 15.83 0.49
N GLY A 200 3.65 14.77 0.33
CA GLY A 200 3.40 13.78 1.38
C GLY A 200 4.67 13.03 1.79
N ILE A 201 5.45 12.56 0.81
CA ILE A 201 6.74 11.89 1.05
C ILE A 201 7.72 12.83 1.74
N GLU A 202 7.83 14.08 1.30
CA GLU A 202 8.70 15.10 1.91
C GLU A 202 8.37 15.30 3.38
N LYS A 203 7.09 15.45 3.71
CA LYS A 203 6.62 15.59 5.09
C LYS A 203 6.96 14.36 5.94
N LEU A 204 6.78 13.15 5.42
CA LEU A 204 7.13 11.92 6.14
C LEU A 204 8.65 11.79 6.35
N TYR A 205 9.44 12.13 5.33
CA TYR A 205 10.90 12.16 5.41
C TYR A 205 11.41 13.15 6.46
N GLN A 206 10.83 14.36 6.52
CA GLN A 206 11.09 15.35 7.57
C GLN A 206 10.69 14.83 8.97
N GLN A 207 9.74 13.89 9.01
CA GLN A 207 9.37 13.15 10.21
C GLN A 207 10.22 11.88 10.42
N GLY A 208 11.39 11.77 9.81
CA GLY A 208 12.35 10.70 10.06
C GLY A 208 12.07 9.41 9.29
N ALA A 209 11.05 9.34 8.42
CA ALA A 209 10.85 8.17 7.57
C ALA A 209 12.07 7.97 6.65
N ARG A 210 12.54 6.73 6.52
CA ARG A 210 13.70 6.36 5.70
C ARG A 210 13.50 5.19 4.75
N ASN A 211 12.41 4.43 4.88
CA ASN A 211 12.17 3.26 4.03
C ASN A 211 10.78 3.37 3.43
N PHE A 212 10.71 3.65 2.13
CA PHE A 212 9.48 3.87 1.39
C PHE A 212 9.24 2.71 0.43
N TRP A 213 8.01 2.20 0.44
CA TRP A 213 7.55 1.11 -0.42
C TRP A 213 6.31 1.58 -1.17
N ILE A 214 6.46 1.86 -2.46
CA ILE A 214 5.49 2.57 -3.27
C ILE A 214 4.89 1.60 -4.28
N HIS A 215 3.61 1.28 -4.14
CA HIS A 215 2.86 0.56 -5.17
C HIS A 215 2.44 1.52 -6.27
N ASN A 216 2.51 1.05 -7.51
CA ASN A 216 1.79 1.69 -8.60
C ASN A 216 0.32 1.23 -8.65
N THR A 217 -0.48 1.86 -9.49
CA THR A 217 -1.91 1.51 -9.63
C THR A 217 -2.10 0.20 -10.40
N GLY A 218 -3.14 -0.56 -10.08
CA GLY A 218 -3.51 -1.77 -10.80
C GLY A 218 -4.09 -1.50 -12.21
N PRO A 219 -4.41 -2.56 -12.98
CA PRO A 219 -5.05 -2.43 -14.27
C PRO A 219 -6.51 -1.95 -14.14
N LEU A 220 -6.68 -0.63 -14.09
CA LEU A 220 -7.98 0.01 -13.84
C LEU A 220 -9.06 -0.39 -14.83
N GLY A 221 -8.70 -0.63 -16.09
CA GLY A 221 -9.64 -1.05 -17.11
C GLY A 221 -10.21 -2.45 -16.87
N CYS A 222 -9.56 -3.27 -16.05
CA CYS A 222 -10.00 -4.61 -15.71
C CYS A 222 -10.84 -4.66 -14.42
N LEU A 223 -11.04 -3.53 -13.74
CA LEU A 223 -11.92 -3.49 -12.57
C LEU A 223 -13.36 -3.79 -13.02
N PRO A 224 -14.07 -4.74 -12.37
CA PRO A 224 -15.43 -5.11 -12.79
C PRO A 224 -16.38 -3.92 -12.90
N GLN A 225 -16.27 -2.94 -11.99
CA GLN A 225 -17.04 -1.70 -12.04
C GLN A 225 -16.77 -0.90 -13.32
N ASN A 226 -15.50 -0.73 -13.69
CA ASN A 226 -15.13 0.03 -14.88
C ASN A 226 -15.55 -0.70 -16.16
N VAL A 227 -15.42 -2.03 -16.20
CA VAL A 227 -15.93 -2.84 -17.32
C VAL A 227 -17.44 -2.70 -17.45
N ALA A 228 -18.19 -2.78 -16.35
CA ALA A 228 -19.65 -2.65 -16.37
C ALA A 228 -20.13 -1.27 -16.85
N ILE A 229 -19.44 -0.19 -16.45
CA ILE A 229 -19.85 1.18 -16.76
C ILE A 229 -19.35 1.63 -18.14
N PHE A 230 -18.08 1.37 -18.46
CA PHE A 230 -17.39 1.94 -19.63
C PHE A 230 -17.11 0.91 -20.74
N GLY A 231 -17.33 -0.38 -20.47
CA GLY A 231 -17.03 -1.50 -21.38
C GLY A 231 -18.20 -1.96 -22.26
N THR A 232 -19.26 -1.17 -22.40
CA THR A 232 -20.45 -1.54 -23.21
C THR A 232 -20.16 -1.56 -24.72
N ASP A 233 -19.14 -0.82 -25.17
CA ASP A 233 -18.65 -0.83 -26.54
C ASP A 233 -17.41 -1.72 -26.65
N LYS A 234 -17.56 -2.87 -27.33
CA LYS A 234 -16.47 -3.85 -27.52
C LYS A 234 -15.24 -3.27 -28.21
N SER A 235 -15.37 -2.22 -29.02
CA SER A 235 -14.22 -1.58 -29.67
C SER A 235 -13.29 -0.86 -28.69
N LYS A 236 -13.75 -0.60 -27.46
CA LYS A 236 -12.97 0.05 -26.39
C LYS A 236 -12.28 -0.96 -25.46
N LEU A 237 -12.54 -2.25 -25.64
CA LEU A 237 -11.95 -3.31 -24.84
C LEU A 237 -10.66 -3.83 -25.48
N ASP A 238 -9.70 -4.22 -24.65
CA ASP A 238 -8.58 -5.04 -25.11
C ASP A 238 -8.99 -6.51 -25.28
N GLU A 239 -8.06 -7.35 -25.72
CA GLU A 239 -8.30 -8.78 -25.99
C GLU A 239 -8.73 -9.58 -24.75
N TYR A 240 -8.54 -9.03 -23.54
CA TYR A 240 -8.94 -9.64 -22.26
C TYR A 240 -10.22 -9.03 -21.68
N GLY A 241 -10.88 -8.14 -22.43
CA GLY A 241 -12.14 -7.51 -22.01
C GLY A 241 -11.96 -6.32 -21.07
N CYS A 242 -10.74 -5.78 -20.92
CA CYS A 242 -10.50 -4.62 -20.08
C CYS A 242 -10.67 -3.31 -20.86
N VAL A 243 -11.18 -2.27 -20.21
CA VAL A 243 -11.38 -0.95 -20.83
C VAL A 243 -10.02 -0.29 -21.13
N SER A 244 -9.68 -0.19 -22.42
CA SER A 244 -8.33 0.19 -22.88
C SER A 244 -7.88 1.56 -22.37
N GLN A 245 -8.75 2.58 -22.44
CA GLN A 245 -8.40 3.94 -22.01
C GLN A 245 -8.09 4.02 -20.50
N HIS A 246 -8.78 3.25 -19.67
CA HIS A 246 -8.51 3.22 -18.23
C HIS A 246 -7.14 2.60 -17.94
N ASN A 247 -6.79 1.52 -18.64
CA ASN A 247 -5.44 0.94 -18.56
C ASN A 247 -4.36 1.89 -19.10
N GLN A 248 -4.66 2.69 -20.13
CA GLN A 248 -3.74 3.73 -20.62
C GLN A 248 -3.51 4.83 -19.58
N GLY A 249 -4.57 5.32 -18.92
CA GLY A 249 -4.47 6.28 -17.82
C GLY A 249 -3.64 5.76 -16.65
N ALA A 250 -3.90 4.51 -16.24
CA ALA A 250 -3.12 3.81 -15.21
C ALA A 250 -1.63 3.71 -15.56
N LYS A 251 -1.32 3.26 -16.79
CA LYS A 251 0.07 3.16 -17.29
C LYS A 251 0.78 4.51 -17.33
N ALA A 252 0.08 5.57 -17.76
CA ALA A 252 0.62 6.93 -17.78
C ALA A 252 0.96 7.43 -16.36
N PHE A 253 0.07 7.20 -15.39
CA PHE A 253 0.31 7.51 -13.98
C PHE A 253 1.50 6.71 -13.44
N ASN A 254 1.50 5.39 -13.64
CA ASN A 254 2.53 4.48 -13.15
C ASN A 254 3.93 4.83 -13.69
N LYS A 255 4.02 5.23 -14.97
CA LYS A 255 5.29 5.68 -15.60
C LYS A 255 5.83 6.94 -14.91
N GLN A 256 4.97 7.92 -14.65
CA GLN A 256 5.39 9.16 -13.99
C GLN A 256 5.70 8.93 -12.51
N LEU A 257 4.95 8.07 -11.81
CA LEU A 257 5.25 7.69 -10.42
C LEU A 257 6.60 6.96 -10.30
N LEU A 258 6.95 6.09 -11.26
CA LEU A 258 8.28 5.46 -11.31
C LEU A 258 9.39 6.50 -11.48
N ALA A 259 9.20 7.46 -12.39
CA ALA A 259 10.17 8.54 -12.59
C ALA A 259 10.33 9.39 -11.32
N LEU A 260 9.22 9.73 -10.65
CA LEU A 260 9.23 10.42 -9.37
C LEU A 260 9.94 9.60 -8.29
N SER A 261 9.67 8.30 -8.18
CA SER A 261 10.31 7.43 -7.19
C SER A 261 11.83 7.41 -7.35
N LYS A 262 12.33 7.33 -8.60
CA LYS A 262 13.77 7.43 -8.91
C LYS A 262 14.35 8.82 -8.59
N LYS A 263 13.58 9.89 -8.84
CA LYS A 263 13.97 11.26 -8.46
C LYS A 263 14.12 11.38 -6.94
N LEU A 264 13.18 10.83 -6.18
CA LEU A 264 13.20 10.86 -4.71
C LEU A 264 14.37 10.04 -4.14
N GLU A 265 14.65 8.87 -4.71
CA GLU A 265 15.83 8.06 -4.38
C GLU A 265 17.13 8.83 -4.59
N GLY A 266 17.28 9.55 -5.71
CA GLY A 266 18.44 10.40 -5.95
C GLY A 266 18.52 11.65 -5.05
N LYS A 267 17.38 12.16 -4.59
CA LYS A 267 17.28 13.36 -3.73
C LYS A 267 17.58 13.05 -2.26
N TYR A 268 17.21 11.87 -1.77
CA TYR A 268 17.33 11.46 -0.36
C TYR A 268 18.31 10.30 -0.21
N SER A 269 19.60 10.60 -0.19
CA SER A 269 20.67 9.60 -0.16
C SER A 269 20.73 8.73 1.10
N ASP A 270 20.07 9.13 2.18
CA ASP A 270 19.94 8.36 3.42
C ASP A 270 18.61 7.58 3.53
N ALA A 271 17.78 7.59 2.48
CA ALA A 271 16.51 6.88 2.43
C ALA A 271 16.46 5.85 1.29
N ASN A 272 15.70 4.78 1.50
CA ASN A 272 15.46 3.71 0.55
C ASN A 272 14.08 3.86 -0.09
N PHE A 273 13.99 3.68 -1.41
CA PHE A 273 12.74 3.70 -2.17
C PHE A 273 12.58 2.41 -2.96
N ALA A 274 11.61 1.58 -2.58
CA ALA A 274 11.20 0.40 -3.34
C ALA A 274 9.94 0.73 -4.14
N TYR A 275 10.02 0.66 -5.47
CA TYR A 275 8.86 0.77 -6.35
C TYR A 275 8.36 -0.63 -6.71
N VAL A 276 7.04 -0.86 -6.60
CA VAL A 276 6.40 -2.14 -6.91
C VAL A 276 5.42 -1.99 -8.06
N ASP A 277 5.65 -2.78 -9.11
CA ASP A 277 4.79 -2.83 -10.29
C ASP A 277 3.57 -3.75 -10.09
N ILE A 278 2.63 -3.28 -9.27
CA ILE A 278 1.35 -3.93 -9.00
C ILE A 278 0.52 -4.07 -10.29
N PHE A 279 0.61 -3.12 -11.23
CA PHE A 279 -0.06 -3.22 -12.54
C PHE A 279 0.30 -4.53 -13.21
N THR A 280 1.60 -4.78 -13.42
CA THR A 280 2.05 -5.97 -14.15
C THR A 280 1.70 -7.25 -13.40
N ILE A 281 1.84 -7.26 -12.07
CA ILE A 281 1.47 -8.42 -11.24
C ILE A 281 -0.03 -8.74 -11.39
N LYS A 282 -0.91 -7.76 -11.15
CA LYS A 282 -2.37 -7.96 -11.23
C LYS A 282 -2.82 -8.26 -12.66
N TYR A 283 -2.25 -7.60 -13.66
CA TYR A 283 -2.59 -7.85 -15.05
C TYR A 283 -2.17 -9.27 -15.48
N ASN A 284 -1.00 -9.75 -15.04
CA ASN A 284 -0.56 -11.11 -15.30
C ASN A 284 -1.51 -12.17 -14.69
N LEU A 285 -2.02 -11.94 -13.46
CA LEU A 285 -3.05 -12.80 -12.86
C LEU A 285 -4.31 -12.87 -13.72
N ILE A 286 -4.74 -11.73 -14.29
CA ILE A 286 -5.94 -11.64 -15.12
C ILE A 286 -5.72 -12.36 -16.45
N THR A 287 -4.60 -12.11 -17.13
CA THR A 287 -4.34 -12.69 -18.46
C THR A 287 -3.93 -14.15 -18.41
N ASN A 288 -3.46 -14.64 -17.25
CA ASN A 288 -3.05 -16.03 -17.04
C ASN A 288 -3.90 -16.73 -15.96
N TYR A 289 -5.16 -16.31 -15.78
CA TYR A 289 -6.04 -16.80 -14.71
C TYR A 289 -6.04 -18.32 -14.53
N SER A 290 -6.04 -19.08 -15.64
CA SER A 290 -6.00 -20.55 -15.63
C SER A 290 -4.82 -21.18 -14.87
N GLN A 291 -3.72 -20.45 -14.68
CA GLN A 291 -2.55 -20.91 -13.91
C GLN A 291 -2.70 -20.69 -12.39
N TYR A 292 -3.62 -19.83 -11.98
CA TYR A 292 -3.78 -19.37 -10.60
C TYR A 292 -5.05 -19.91 -9.92
N GLY A 293 -5.94 -20.56 -10.68
CA GLY A 293 -7.22 -21.10 -10.20
C GLY A 293 -8.37 -20.12 -10.40
#